data_AF-A0A268F0X9-F1
#
_entry.id   AF-A0A268F0X9-F1
#
_cell.length_a   1.000
_cell.length_b   1.000
_cell.length_c   1.000
_cell.angle_alpha   90.00
_cell.angle_beta   90.00
_cell.angle_gamma   90.00
#
_symmetry.space_group_name_H-M   'P 1'
#
loop_
_entity.id
_entity.type
_entity.pdbx_description
1 polymer ?
#
loop_
_entity_poly.entity_id
_entity_poly.type
_entity_poly.pdbx_seq_one_letter_code
_entity_poly.pdbx_strand_id
1 'polypeptide(L)'
;MVLMYIGIVRLYPGKTIFEIHEQVLGKVLGKALNLLYLFYFLILTGTLLGNLGFFLTSEIMPETPTEVIQLLFLLSAVICARMGPIILARVGELAFPWIVFLFLVLVLGLIPQIEWDYIKPVLEEGWGPVLTAGLHSSMFQELIVLLVFFSLVNKRKDGERAYVLGAFSGEVVLAIITTLSVLVMGIEQTENSTFPAFALAKTINVGNFFQRVEGILITLWVLTFFLKISLLFLSILEGLQSVFGLKEQRSLIYPLSIIFIIVSWNTYINTVYVSDIIQNVWVGYAMLHLIAIPLLVLLIGAVRRKLLGGR
;
A
#
# COMPACT_ATOMS: atom_id res chain seq x y z
N MET A 1 -5.14 -11.84 -7.56
CA MET A 1 -4.40 -11.78 -6.28
C MET A 1 -5.30 -12.09 -5.08
N VAL A 2 -6.36 -11.32 -4.84
CA VAL A 2 -7.26 -11.46 -3.67
C VAL A 2 -7.72 -12.90 -3.40
N LEU A 3 -8.25 -13.58 -4.42
CA LEU A 3 -8.74 -14.97 -4.28
C LEU A 3 -7.64 -15.96 -3.92
N MET A 4 -6.43 -15.76 -4.45
CA MET A 4 -5.26 -16.60 -4.14
C MET A 4 -4.89 -16.48 -2.66
N TYR A 5 -4.86 -15.26 -2.14
CA TYR A 5 -4.59 -15.00 -0.73
C TYR A 5 -5.66 -15.58 0.21
N ILE A 6 -6.94 -15.43 -0.15
CA ILE A 6 -8.04 -16.08 0.55
C ILE A 6 -7.87 -17.61 0.53
N GLY A 7 -7.43 -18.18 -0.60
CA GLY A 7 -7.09 -19.59 -0.71
C GLY A 7 -6.05 -20.03 0.32
N ILE A 8 -4.95 -19.26 0.46
CA ILE A 8 -3.87 -19.54 1.43
C ILE A 8 -4.41 -19.51 2.86
N VAL A 9 -5.14 -18.46 3.21
CA VAL A 9 -5.77 -18.30 4.53
C VAL A 9 -6.75 -19.44 4.85
N ARG A 10 -7.49 -19.92 3.85
CA ARG A 10 -8.42 -21.05 4.02
C ARG A 10 -7.71 -22.39 4.22
N LEU A 11 -6.49 -22.55 3.69
CA LEU A 11 -5.66 -23.73 3.91
C LEU A 11 -5.06 -23.75 5.31
N TYR A 12 -4.72 -22.58 5.86
CA TYR A 12 -4.05 -22.44 7.16
C TYR A 12 -4.77 -21.44 8.09
N PRO A 13 -5.95 -21.81 8.63
CA PRO A 13 -6.73 -20.90 9.48
C PRO A 13 -5.99 -20.51 10.76
N GLY A 14 -6.07 -19.23 11.13
CA GLY A 14 -5.50 -18.70 12.39
C GLY A 14 -3.98 -18.54 12.40
N LYS A 15 -3.32 -18.73 11.25
CA LYS A 15 -1.87 -18.55 11.10
C LYS A 15 -1.53 -17.26 10.38
N THR A 16 -0.44 -16.61 10.80
CA THR A 16 0.12 -15.48 10.05
C THR A 16 0.79 -15.98 8.77
N ILE A 17 0.98 -15.10 7.78
CA ILE A 17 1.71 -15.46 6.55
C ILE A 17 3.12 -16.02 6.83
N PHE A 18 3.79 -15.52 7.89
CA PHE A 18 5.12 -15.99 8.28
C PHE A 18 5.10 -17.42 8.83
N GLU A 19 4.11 -17.75 9.67
CA GLU A 19 3.92 -19.12 10.16
C GLU A 19 3.53 -20.07 9.02
N ILE A 20 2.73 -19.59 8.05
CA ILE A 20 2.32 -20.38 6.88
C ILE A 20 3.54 -20.77 6.04
N HIS A 21 4.47 -19.84 5.79
CA HIS A 21 5.70 -20.16 5.06
C HIS A 21 6.51 -21.27 5.75
N GLU A 22 6.67 -21.20 7.08
CA GLU A 22 7.36 -22.24 7.87
C GLU A 22 6.62 -23.58 7.86
N GLN A 23 5.29 -23.58 7.90
CA GLN A 23 4.49 -24.80 7.87
C GLN A 23 4.49 -25.47 6.47
N VAL A 24 4.48 -24.67 5.41
CA VAL A 24 4.43 -25.14 4.02
C VAL A 24 5.81 -25.63 3.56
N LEU A 25 6.88 -24.88 3.84
CA LEU A 25 8.23 -25.14 3.31
C LEU A 25 9.18 -25.78 4.34
N GLY A 26 8.76 -25.87 5.61
CA GLY A 26 9.62 -26.25 6.72
C GLY A 26 10.36 -25.05 7.33
N LYS A 27 10.95 -25.23 8.51
CA LYS A 27 11.55 -24.14 9.29
C LYS A 27 12.65 -23.37 8.56
N VAL A 28 13.56 -24.06 7.87
CA VAL A 28 14.72 -23.42 7.24
C VAL A 28 14.29 -22.59 6.02
N LEU A 29 13.63 -23.23 5.04
CA LEU A 29 13.19 -22.56 3.82
C LEU A 29 12.08 -21.54 4.09
N GLY A 30 11.18 -21.81 5.04
CA GLY A 30 10.15 -20.86 5.45
C GLY A 30 10.74 -19.61 6.09
N LYS A 31 11.75 -19.73 6.96
CA LYS A 31 12.45 -18.57 7.52
C LYS A 31 13.23 -17.78 6.47
N ALA A 32 13.88 -18.45 5.52
CA ALA A 32 14.53 -17.78 4.40
C ALA A 32 13.51 -16.99 3.55
N LEU A 33 12.33 -17.56 3.30
CA LEU A 33 11.24 -16.87 2.61
C LEU A 33 10.70 -15.68 3.41
N ASN A 34 10.56 -15.84 4.73
CA ASN A 34 10.13 -14.75 5.61
C ASN A 34 11.13 -13.58 5.59
N LEU A 35 12.44 -13.85 5.64
CA LEU A 35 13.47 -12.82 5.50
C LEU A 35 13.37 -12.08 4.16
N LEU A 36 13.06 -12.80 3.08
CA LEU A 36 12.85 -12.19 1.77
C LEU A 36 11.64 -11.23 1.78
N TYR A 37 10.51 -11.63 2.38
CA TYR A 37 9.36 -10.73 2.58
C TYR A 37 9.67 -9.53 3.46
N LEU A 38 10.44 -9.73 4.53
CA LEU A 38 10.86 -8.63 5.40
C LEU A 38 11.69 -7.60 4.64
N PHE A 39 12.59 -8.05 3.77
CA PHE A 39 13.36 -7.15 2.91
C PHE A 39 12.46 -6.42 1.89
N TYR A 40 11.51 -7.12 1.29
CA TYR A 40 10.50 -6.50 0.42
C TYR A 40 9.66 -5.43 1.15
N PHE A 41 9.13 -5.73 2.34
CA PHE A 41 8.38 -4.77 3.15
C PHE A 41 9.24 -3.58 3.57
N LEU A 42 10.54 -3.81 3.81
CA LEU A 42 11.46 -2.76 4.21
C LEU A 42 11.70 -1.75 3.07
N ILE A 43 11.95 -2.24 1.85
CA ILE A 43 12.07 -1.37 0.67
C ILE A 43 10.75 -0.63 0.42
N LEU A 44 9.62 -1.34 0.49
CA LEU A 44 8.29 -0.73 0.32
C LEU A 44 8.05 0.41 1.31
N THR A 45 8.46 0.23 2.57
CA THR A 45 8.36 1.27 3.59
C THR A 45 9.28 2.44 3.31
N GLY A 46 10.52 2.19 2.88
CA GLY A 46 11.47 3.21 2.50
C GLY A 46 10.96 4.08 1.35
N THR A 47 10.49 3.46 0.27
CA THR A 47 9.88 4.18 -0.87
C THR A 47 8.68 5.01 -0.43
N LEU A 48 7.81 4.45 0.42
CA LEU A 48 6.60 5.14 0.89
C LEU A 48 6.93 6.35 1.76
N LEU A 49 7.85 6.19 2.73
CA LEU A 49 8.30 7.27 3.62
C LEU A 49 9.07 8.35 2.86
N GLY A 50 9.91 7.94 1.90
CA GLY A 50 10.65 8.82 1.01
C GLY A 50 9.73 9.66 0.12
N ASN A 51 8.75 9.01 -0.52
CA ASN A 51 7.77 9.67 -1.38
C ASN A 51 6.95 10.69 -0.60
N LEU A 52 6.49 10.33 0.59
CA LEU A 52 5.77 11.25 1.49
C LEU A 52 6.60 12.49 1.84
N GLY A 53 7.86 12.28 2.25
CA GLY A 53 8.77 13.38 2.59
C GLY A 53 9.02 14.29 1.39
N PHE A 54 9.30 13.70 0.23
CA PHE A 54 9.51 14.45 -1.01
C PHE A 54 8.26 15.22 -1.44
N PHE A 55 7.08 14.61 -1.43
CA PHE A 55 5.82 15.28 -1.77
C PHE A 55 5.55 16.49 -0.85
N LEU A 56 5.61 16.29 0.47
CA LEU A 56 5.30 17.36 1.41
C LEU A 56 6.30 18.52 1.34
N THR A 57 7.58 18.23 1.11
CA THR A 57 8.59 19.29 0.98
C THR A 57 8.55 19.98 -0.37
N SER A 58 8.32 19.26 -1.48
CA SER A 58 8.26 19.89 -2.81
C SER A 58 6.99 20.72 -3.04
N GLU A 59 5.85 20.28 -2.52
CA GLU A 59 4.57 20.91 -2.85
C GLU A 59 3.98 21.80 -1.74
N ILE A 60 4.30 21.51 -0.46
CA ILE A 60 3.58 22.12 0.68
C ILE A 60 4.49 22.95 1.59
N MET A 61 5.64 22.39 1.97
CA MET A 61 6.55 22.95 2.98
C MET A 61 8.00 22.93 2.50
N PRO A 62 8.36 23.72 1.46
CA PRO A 62 9.70 23.73 0.85
C PRO A 62 10.81 24.13 1.82
N GLU A 63 10.49 24.92 2.84
CA GLU A 63 11.45 25.36 3.86
C GLU A 63 11.70 24.29 4.95
N THR A 64 10.94 23.19 4.95
CA THR A 64 11.11 22.10 5.93
C THR A 64 11.99 21.01 5.35
N PRO A 65 13.05 20.55 6.04
CA PRO A 65 13.83 19.40 5.60
C PRO A 65 12.99 18.12 5.56
N THR A 66 13.17 17.28 4.54
CA THR A 66 12.40 16.03 4.35
C THR A 66 12.56 15.08 5.54
N GLU A 67 13.73 15.08 6.17
CA GLU A 67 14.07 14.26 7.32
C GLU A 67 13.17 14.57 8.51
N VAL A 68 12.81 15.84 8.72
CA VAL A 68 11.93 16.26 9.82
C VAL A 68 10.52 15.69 9.61
N ILE A 69 10.00 15.77 8.38
CA ILE A 69 8.70 15.21 8.02
C ILE A 69 8.69 13.69 8.23
N GLN A 70 9.72 13.00 7.74
CA GLN A 70 9.85 11.55 7.87
C GLN A 70 9.91 11.12 9.35
N LEU A 71 10.67 11.86 10.17
CA LEU A 71 10.77 11.62 11.62
C LEU A 71 9.42 11.75 12.33
N LEU A 72 8.61 12.76 12.00
CA LEU A 72 7.30 12.96 12.63
C LEU A 72 6.31 11.82 12.31
N PHE A 73 6.28 11.38 11.05
CA PHE A 73 5.47 10.24 10.64
C PHE A 73 5.93 8.95 11.31
N LEU A 74 7.25 8.75 11.39
CA LEU A 74 7.81 7.56 11.99
C LEU A 74 7.60 7.54 13.51
N LEU A 75 7.69 8.69 14.18
CA LEU A 75 7.36 8.81 15.61
C LEU A 75 5.90 8.37 15.86
N SER A 76 4.99 8.81 15.00
CA SER A 76 3.58 8.41 15.06
C SER A 76 3.42 6.90 14.86
N ALA A 77 4.13 6.31 13.89
CA ALA A 77 4.14 4.87 13.67
C ALA A 77 4.75 4.09 14.84
N VAL A 78 5.80 4.62 15.49
CA VAL A 78 6.41 4.02 16.70
C VAL A 78 5.44 4.01 17.86
N ILE A 79 4.70 5.11 18.09
CA ILE A 79 3.65 5.16 19.12
C ILE A 79 2.60 4.10 18.82
N CYS A 80 2.14 4.02 17.58
CA CYS A 80 1.16 3.01 17.17
C CYS A 80 1.68 1.58 17.34
N ALA A 81 2.94 1.31 16.96
CA ALA A 81 3.59 0.01 17.09
C ALA A 81 3.70 -0.44 18.57
N ARG A 82 3.92 0.51 19.50
CA ARG A 82 3.93 0.23 20.94
C ARG A 82 2.55 -0.13 21.49
N MET A 83 1.50 0.44 20.90
CA MET A 83 0.11 0.18 21.28
C MET A 83 -0.44 -1.11 20.65
N GLY A 84 0.13 -1.55 19.53
CA GLY A 84 -0.16 -2.83 18.87
C GLY A 84 -1.23 -2.77 17.77
N PRO A 85 -1.42 -3.88 17.04
CA PRO A 85 -2.23 -3.91 15.82
C PRO A 85 -3.72 -3.64 16.04
N ILE A 86 -4.27 -3.99 17.20
CA ILE A 86 -5.69 -3.73 17.53
C ILE A 86 -5.96 -2.22 17.60
N ILE A 87 -5.00 -1.45 18.14
CA ILE A 87 -5.16 0.00 18.22
C ILE A 87 -5.06 0.62 16.84
N LEU A 88 -4.13 0.16 15.98
CA LEU A 88 -4.08 0.60 14.59
C LEU A 88 -5.38 0.33 13.84
N ALA A 89 -5.99 -0.85 14.03
CA ALA A 89 -7.28 -1.19 13.42
C ALA A 89 -8.39 -0.23 13.85
N ARG A 90 -8.46 0.15 15.14
CA ARG A 90 -9.42 1.14 15.65
C ARG A 90 -9.18 2.54 15.10
N VAL A 91 -7.91 2.94 14.95
CA VAL A 91 -7.57 4.23 14.31
C VAL A 91 -7.99 4.22 12.85
N GLY A 92 -7.80 3.10 12.13
CA GLY A 92 -8.29 2.92 10.77
C GLY A 92 -9.82 3.01 10.68
N GLU A 93 -10.54 2.35 11.60
CA GLU A 93 -12.00 2.42 11.69
C GLU A 93 -12.49 3.85 11.94
N LEU A 94 -11.83 4.60 12.84
CA LEU A 94 -12.15 5.99 13.12
C LEU A 94 -11.84 6.92 11.93
N ALA A 95 -10.73 6.69 11.24
CA ALA A 95 -10.30 7.50 10.10
C ALA A 95 -11.14 7.22 8.85
N PHE A 96 -11.70 6.02 8.70
CA PHE A 96 -12.37 5.60 7.47
C PHE A 96 -13.57 6.49 7.06
N PRO A 97 -14.51 6.86 7.94
CA PRO A 97 -15.59 7.79 7.58
C PRO A 97 -15.08 9.14 7.07
N TRP A 98 -14.01 9.66 7.69
CA TRP A 98 -13.38 10.91 7.26
C TRP A 98 -12.71 10.77 5.90
N ILE A 99 -12.01 9.65 5.66
CA ILE A 99 -11.40 9.37 4.36
C ILE A 99 -12.47 9.32 3.27
N VAL A 100 -13.58 8.60 3.50
CA VAL A 100 -14.68 8.52 2.53
C VAL A 100 -15.33 9.90 2.31
N PHE A 101 -15.61 10.63 3.39
CA PHE A 101 -16.21 11.96 3.30
C PHE A 101 -15.34 12.94 2.50
N LEU A 102 -14.06 13.07 2.86
CA LEU A 102 -13.12 13.97 2.18
C LEU A 102 -12.92 13.57 0.71
N PHE A 103 -12.89 12.27 0.43
CA PHE A 103 -12.83 11.76 -0.94
C PHE A 103 -14.08 12.16 -1.75
N LEU A 104 -15.28 12.01 -1.18
CA LEU A 104 -16.52 12.40 -1.85
C LEU A 104 -16.57 13.91 -2.10
N VAL A 105 -16.13 14.73 -1.15
CA VAL A 105 -16.05 16.19 -1.33
C VAL A 105 -15.12 16.53 -2.51
N LEU A 106 -13.96 15.87 -2.60
CA LEU A 106 -13.02 16.06 -3.71
C LEU A 106 -13.65 15.67 -5.05
N VAL A 107 -14.28 14.50 -5.14
CA VAL A 107 -14.94 14.03 -6.37
C VAL A 107 -16.06 14.98 -6.79
N LEU A 108 -16.93 15.38 -5.86
CA LEU A 108 -18.04 16.29 -6.16
C LEU A 108 -17.55 17.68 -6.59
N GLY A 109 -16.47 18.17 -5.99
CA GLY A 109 -15.84 19.44 -6.37
C GLY A 109 -15.24 19.43 -7.78
N LEU A 110 -14.88 18.26 -8.31
CA LEU A 110 -14.31 18.09 -9.64
C LEU A 110 -15.36 17.97 -10.75
N ILE A 111 -16.59 17.56 -10.43
CA ILE A 111 -17.65 17.37 -11.43
C ILE A 111 -17.84 18.60 -12.35
N PRO A 112 -17.86 19.85 -11.85
CA PRO A 112 -18.05 21.02 -12.70
C PRO A 112 -16.91 21.29 -13.70
N GLN A 113 -15.76 20.63 -13.56
CA GLN A 113 -14.57 20.85 -14.39
C GLN A 113 -14.36 19.74 -15.42
N ILE A 114 -15.28 18.77 -15.49
CA ILE A 114 -15.15 17.63 -16.40
C ILE A 114 -15.35 18.10 -17.85
N GLU A 115 -14.35 17.81 -18.69
CA GLU A 115 -14.41 17.99 -20.13
C GLU A 115 -14.35 16.63 -20.83
N TRP A 116 -15.51 16.16 -21.32
CA TRP A 116 -15.65 14.82 -21.89
C TRP A 116 -14.86 14.59 -23.17
N ASP A 117 -14.40 15.66 -23.84
CA ASP A 117 -13.58 15.52 -25.03
C ASP A 117 -12.13 15.13 -24.71
N TYR A 118 -11.65 15.36 -23.48
CA TYR A 118 -10.29 15.01 -23.06
C TYR A 118 -10.02 13.50 -22.95
N ILE A 119 -11.06 12.66 -22.88
CA ILE A 119 -10.88 11.20 -22.89
C ILE A 119 -10.71 10.63 -24.30
N LYS A 120 -10.92 11.45 -25.34
CA LYS A 120 -10.83 11.01 -26.74
C LYS A 120 -9.40 11.22 -27.27
N PRO A 121 -8.94 10.35 -28.18
CA PRO A 121 -9.59 9.13 -28.67
C PRO A 121 -9.51 7.96 -27.66
N VAL A 122 -10.58 7.17 -27.58
CA VAL A 122 -10.63 5.97 -26.73
C VAL A 122 -10.14 4.76 -27.52
N LEU A 123 -9.22 3.97 -26.94
CA LEU A 123 -8.64 2.76 -27.56
C LEU A 123 -7.93 3.03 -28.90
N GLU A 124 -7.25 4.16 -29.05
CA GLU A 124 -6.48 4.49 -30.27
C GLU A 124 -5.45 3.41 -30.62
N GLU A 125 -4.74 2.90 -29.60
CA GLU A 125 -3.76 1.81 -29.72
C GLU A 125 -4.37 0.41 -29.56
N GLY A 126 -5.70 0.31 -29.54
CA GLY A 126 -6.45 -0.94 -29.35
C GLY A 126 -6.37 -1.51 -27.93
N TRP A 127 -6.69 -2.80 -27.80
CA TRP A 127 -6.79 -3.48 -26.49
C TRP A 127 -5.45 -3.87 -25.86
N GLY A 128 -4.36 -3.87 -26.64
CA GLY A 128 -3.05 -4.32 -26.17
C GLY A 128 -2.60 -3.59 -24.89
N PRO A 129 -2.49 -2.25 -24.94
CA PRO A 129 -2.08 -1.45 -23.77
C PRO A 129 -3.04 -1.58 -22.58
N VAL A 130 -4.36 -1.72 -22.83
CA VAL A 130 -5.36 -1.84 -21.77
C VAL A 130 -5.17 -3.12 -20.96
N LEU A 131 -4.84 -4.23 -21.61
CA LEU A 131 -4.63 -5.52 -20.95
C LEU A 131 -3.32 -5.54 -20.13
N THR A 132 -2.33 -4.74 -20.53
CA THR A 132 -1.03 -4.67 -19.83
C THR A 132 -0.95 -3.53 -18.80
N ALA A 133 -1.79 -2.50 -18.90
CA ALA A 133 -1.77 -1.34 -17.99
C ALA A 133 -1.89 -1.73 -16.52
N GLY A 134 -2.75 -2.72 -16.22
CA GLY A 134 -2.92 -3.23 -14.86
C GLY A 134 -1.69 -3.94 -14.28
N LEU A 135 -0.81 -4.48 -15.14
CA LEU A 135 0.42 -5.17 -14.71
C LEU A 135 1.50 -4.19 -14.25
N HIS A 136 1.52 -2.98 -14.80
CA HIS A 136 2.43 -1.91 -14.39
C HIS A 136 1.94 -1.16 -13.13
N SER A 137 0.69 -1.41 -12.72
CA SER A 137 0.11 -0.79 -11.53
C SER A 137 0.69 -1.41 -10.25
N SER A 138 1.66 -0.73 -9.65
CA SER A 138 2.27 -1.07 -8.35
C SER A 138 1.32 -0.85 -7.15
N MET A 139 0.02 -0.68 -7.39
CA MET A 139 -0.94 -0.13 -6.42
C MET A 139 -1.51 -1.15 -5.40
N PHE A 140 -1.11 -2.42 -5.48
CA PHE A 140 -1.69 -3.51 -4.67
C PHE A 140 -0.71 -4.13 -3.67
N GLN A 141 0.38 -3.41 -3.36
CA GLN A 141 1.50 -3.96 -2.61
C GLN A 141 1.17 -4.22 -1.14
N GLU A 142 0.20 -3.51 -0.57
CA GLU A 142 -0.22 -3.67 0.82
C GLU A 142 -1.23 -4.81 1.02
N LEU A 143 -1.79 -5.38 -0.06
CA LEU A 143 -2.69 -6.53 0.06
C LEU A 143 -1.98 -7.72 0.73
N ILE A 144 -0.74 -8.00 0.34
CA ILE A 144 0.05 -9.08 0.95
C ILE A 144 0.44 -8.75 2.41
N VAL A 145 0.67 -7.48 2.72
CA VAL A 145 0.97 -6.99 4.08
C VAL A 145 -0.22 -7.26 5.01
N LEU A 146 -1.44 -7.02 4.53
CA LEU A 146 -2.66 -7.29 5.30
C LEU A 146 -2.84 -8.77 5.68
N LEU A 147 -2.20 -9.72 4.99
CA LEU A 147 -2.24 -11.14 5.39
C LEU A 147 -1.52 -11.43 6.69
N VAL A 148 -0.60 -10.56 7.11
CA VAL A 148 0.07 -10.68 8.42
C VAL A 148 -0.95 -10.61 9.55
N PHE A 149 -1.98 -9.77 9.40
CA PHE A 149 -2.98 -9.52 10.44
C PHE A 149 -4.20 -10.43 10.35
N PHE A 150 -4.29 -11.30 9.34
CA PHE A 150 -5.48 -12.11 9.12
C PHE A 150 -5.76 -13.09 10.28
N SER A 151 -4.71 -13.54 10.98
CA SER A 151 -4.83 -14.39 12.17
C SER A 151 -5.55 -13.70 13.34
N LEU A 152 -5.59 -12.36 13.36
CA LEU A 152 -6.24 -11.56 14.40
C LEU A 152 -7.76 -11.41 14.18
N VAL A 153 -8.28 -11.88 13.03
CA VAL A 153 -9.70 -11.74 12.70
C VAL A 153 -10.51 -12.88 13.30
N ASN A 154 -11.42 -12.56 14.22
CA ASN A 154 -12.26 -13.54 14.92
C ASN A 154 -13.09 -14.43 13.97
N LYS A 155 -13.78 -13.82 13.00
CA LYS A 155 -14.66 -14.52 12.05
C LYS A 155 -14.03 -14.52 10.67
N ARG A 156 -13.45 -15.66 10.27
CA ARG A 156 -12.76 -15.81 8.98
C ARG A 156 -13.59 -15.32 7.79
N LYS A 157 -14.88 -15.67 7.72
CA LYS A 157 -15.77 -15.25 6.61
C LYS A 157 -15.91 -13.73 6.52
N ASP A 158 -15.96 -13.04 7.66
CA ASP A 158 -16.06 -11.58 7.71
C ASP A 158 -14.72 -10.96 7.29
N GLY A 159 -13.60 -11.56 7.69
CA GLY A 159 -12.27 -11.17 7.22
C GLY A 159 -12.10 -11.32 5.71
N GLU A 160 -12.54 -12.45 5.14
CA GLU A 160 -12.49 -12.69 3.69
C GLU A 160 -13.35 -11.66 2.95
N ARG A 161 -14.55 -11.38 3.45
CA ARG A 161 -15.45 -10.37 2.87
C ARG A 161 -14.84 -8.97 2.95
N ALA A 162 -14.32 -8.58 4.10
CA ALA A 162 -13.67 -7.28 4.28
C ALA A 162 -12.46 -7.12 3.35
N TYR A 163 -11.69 -8.20 3.16
CA TYR A 163 -10.53 -8.21 2.27
C TYR A 163 -10.92 -8.01 0.79
N VAL A 164 -11.97 -8.69 0.32
CA VAL A 164 -12.50 -8.50 -1.04
C VAL A 164 -13.07 -7.09 -1.21
N LEU A 165 -13.93 -6.65 -0.29
CA LEU A 165 -14.58 -5.35 -0.39
C LEU A 165 -13.59 -4.19 -0.30
N GLY A 166 -12.59 -4.30 0.58
CA GLY A 166 -11.54 -3.28 0.71
C GLY A 166 -10.63 -3.20 -0.52
N ALA A 167 -10.26 -4.33 -1.11
CA ALA A 167 -9.50 -4.34 -2.36
C ALA A 167 -10.30 -3.72 -3.51
N PHE A 168 -11.58 -4.11 -3.64
CA PHE A 168 -12.47 -3.58 -4.67
C PHE A 168 -12.76 -2.09 -4.49
N SER A 169 -13.02 -1.62 -3.26
CA SER A 169 -13.28 -0.20 -3.02
C SER A 169 -12.04 0.66 -3.30
N GLY A 170 -10.84 0.18 -2.96
CA GLY A 170 -9.59 0.85 -3.32
C GLY A 170 -9.39 0.97 -4.83
N GLU A 171 -9.73 -0.08 -5.59
CA GLU A 171 -9.69 -0.07 -7.05
C GLU A 171 -10.68 0.93 -7.65
N VAL A 172 -11.92 0.96 -7.14
CA VAL A 172 -12.92 1.94 -7.57
C VAL A 172 -12.44 3.37 -7.32
N VAL A 173 -11.86 3.64 -6.15
CA VAL A 173 -11.29 4.97 -5.81
C VAL A 173 -10.19 5.36 -6.79
N LEU A 174 -9.25 4.45 -7.07
CA LEU A 174 -8.15 4.69 -8.01
C LEU A 174 -8.67 4.94 -9.44
N ALA A 175 -9.63 4.14 -9.90
CA ALA A 175 -10.24 4.27 -11.21
C ALA A 175 -10.94 5.64 -11.35
N ILE A 176 -11.69 6.07 -10.33
CA ILE A 176 -12.34 7.38 -10.31
C ILE A 176 -11.32 8.50 -10.42
N ILE A 177 -10.27 8.51 -9.58
CA ILE A 177 -9.26 9.58 -9.60
C ILE A 177 -8.48 9.61 -10.91
N THR A 178 -8.11 8.46 -11.45
CA THR A 178 -7.37 8.39 -12.73
C THR A 178 -8.25 8.91 -13.88
N THR A 179 -9.52 8.50 -13.91
CA THR A 179 -10.49 8.96 -14.91
C THR A 179 -10.73 10.47 -14.81
N LEU A 180 -10.92 10.99 -13.59
CA LEU A 180 -11.08 12.43 -13.37
C LEU A 180 -9.82 13.21 -13.72
N SER A 181 -8.62 12.65 -13.48
CA SER A 181 -7.36 13.29 -13.88
C SER A 181 -7.35 13.56 -15.38
N VAL A 182 -7.69 12.55 -16.18
CA VAL A 182 -7.78 12.68 -17.64
C VAL A 182 -8.90 13.61 -18.06
N LEU A 183 -10.11 13.44 -17.51
CA LEU A 183 -11.29 14.23 -17.91
C LEU A 183 -11.19 15.72 -17.54
N VAL A 184 -10.40 16.09 -16.54
CA VAL A 184 -10.28 17.49 -16.10
C VAL A 184 -9.00 18.14 -16.63
N MET A 185 -7.88 17.42 -16.66
CA MET A 185 -6.59 17.99 -17.04
C MET A 185 -6.15 17.64 -18.47
N GLY A 186 -6.77 16.62 -19.09
CA GLY A 186 -6.28 16.04 -20.34
C GLY A 186 -5.22 14.95 -20.12
N ILE A 187 -5.01 14.12 -21.16
CA ILE A 187 -4.05 13.00 -21.15
C ILE A 187 -2.62 13.53 -20.94
N GLU A 188 -2.20 14.52 -21.74
CA GLU A 188 -0.83 15.05 -21.71
C GLU A 188 -0.45 15.64 -20.34
N GLN A 189 -1.33 16.44 -19.73
CA GLN A 189 -1.07 17.00 -18.40
C GLN A 189 -1.10 15.92 -17.32
N THR A 190 -1.98 14.92 -17.44
CA THR A 190 -2.06 13.81 -16.48
C THR A 190 -0.77 12.97 -16.49
N GLU A 191 -0.24 12.65 -17.66
CA GLU A 191 0.98 11.86 -17.82
C GLU A 191 2.24 12.60 -17.38
N ASN A 192 2.31 13.91 -17.65
CA ASN A 192 3.47 14.74 -17.29
C ASN A 192 3.48 15.24 -15.84
N SER A 193 2.41 14.99 -15.08
CA SER A 193 2.33 15.40 -13.67
C SER A 193 3.00 14.38 -12.76
N THR A 194 3.97 14.82 -11.94
CA THR A 194 4.58 13.96 -10.90
C THR A 194 3.56 13.48 -9.87
N PHE A 195 2.60 14.36 -9.52
CA PHE A 195 1.52 14.07 -8.58
C PHE A 195 0.15 14.40 -9.20
N PRO A 196 -0.36 13.57 -10.14
CA PRO A 196 -1.55 13.90 -10.92
C PRO A 196 -2.78 14.17 -10.05
N ALA A 197 -3.00 13.36 -9.00
CA ALA A 197 -4.12 13.57 -8.08
C ALA A 197 -4.05 14.90 -7.33
N PHE A 198 -2.84 15.39 -7.02
CA PHE A 198 -2.65 16.69 -6.36
C PHE A 198 -2.82 17.86 -7.34
N ALA A 199 -2.30 17.72 -8.56
CA ALA A 199 -2.56 18.67 -9.64
C ALA A 199 -4.07 18.79 -9.92
N LEU A 200 -4.78 17.65 -9.97
CA LEU A 200 -6.22 17.58 -10.11
C LEU A 200 -6.94 18.28 -8.94
N ALA A 201 -6.51 18.09 -7.70
CA ALA A 201 -7.14 18.77 -6.56
C ALA A 201 -6.98 20.30 -6.62
N LYS A 202 -5.88 20.81 -7.21
CA LYS A 202 -5.64 22.26 -7.40
C LYS A 202 -6.56 22.89 -8.45
N THR A 203 -7.15 22.12 -9.37
CA THR A 203 -8.06 22.69 -10.39
C THR A 203 -9.42 23.06 -9.80
N ILE A 204 -9.74 22.57 -8.58
CA ILE A 204 -11.02 22.83 -7.93
C ILE A 204 -11.20 24.31 -7.60
N ASN A 205 -12.09 24.95 -8.36
CA ASN A 205 -12.57 26.30 -8.12
C ASN A 205 -14.11 26.34 -8.17
N VAL A 206 -14.74 26.46 -7.00
CA VAL A 206 -16.19 26.64 -6.89
C VAL A 206 -16.49 28.10 -6.56
N GLY A 207 -16.92 28.85 -7.58
CA GLY A 207 -17.43 30.23 -7.44
C GLY A 207 -16.43 31.23 -6.85
N ASN A 208 -15.12 30.99 -6.97
CA ASN A 208 -14.04 31.77 -6.37
C ASN A 208 -14.04 31.87 -4.82
N PHE A 209 -14.93 31.13 -4.13
CA PHE A 209 -14.96 31.06 -2.67
C PHE A 209 -14.21 29.82 -2.14
N PHE A 210 -14.26 28.71 -2.87
CA PHE A 210 -13.58 27.46 -2.54
C PHE A 210 -12.37 27.27 -3.46
N GLN A 211 -11.19 27.76 -3.04
CA GLN A 211 -9.97 27.83 -3.88
C GLN A 211 -8.74 27.10 -3.31
N ARG A 212 -8.75 26.65 -2.04
CA ARG A 212 -7.64 25.90 -1.41
C ARG A 212 -8.01 24.46 -1.08
N VAL A 213 -8.63 23.78 -2.04
CA VAL A 213 -9.21 22.45 -1.85
C VAL A 213 -8.14 21.35 -1.85
N GLU A 214 -6.93 21.66 -2.33
CA GLU A 214 -5.78 20.77 -2.27
C GLU A 214 -5.42 20.36 -0.82
N GLY A 215 -5.79 21.18 0.18
CA GLY A 215 -5.71 20.84 1.60
C GLY A 215 -6.48 19.56 1.99
N ILE A 216 -7.58 19.27 1.30
CA ILE A 216 -8.38 18.06 1.51
C ILE A 216 -7.58 16.83 1.08
N LEU A 217 -6.93 16.89 -0.09
CA LEU A 217 -6.11 15.77 -0.58
C LEU A 217 -4.89 15.55 0.32
N ILE A 218 -4.23 16.62 0.77
CA ILE A 218 -3.11 16.52 1.71
C ILE A 218 -3.56 15.80 2.99
N THR A 219 -4.72 16.18 3.53
CA THR A 219 -5.29 15.54 4.74
C THR A 219 -5.56 14.05 4.51
N LEU A 220 -6.14 13.69 3.36
CA LEU A 220 -6.36 12.30 2.95
C LEU A 220 -5.05 11.51 2.87
N TRP A 221 -4.03 12.09 2.25
CA TRP A 221 -2.73 11.45 2.11
C TRP A 221 -2.05 11.30 3.46
N VAL A 222 -1.98 12.34 4.28
CA VAL A 222 -1.38 12.25 5.63
C VAL A 222 -2.00 11.11 6.44
N LEU A 223 -3.33 10.98 6.46
CA LEU A 223 -4.02 9.91 7.18
C LEU A 223 -3.70 8.52 6.59
N THR A 224 -3.78 8.37 5.27
CA THR A 224 -3.58 7.07 4.61
C THR A 224 -2.12 6.62 4.62
N PHE A 225 -1.16 7.52 4.44
CA PHE A 225 0.27 7.25 4.59
C PHE A 225 0.60 6.83 6.02
N PHE A 226 0.06 7.52 7.03
CA PHE A 226 0.24 7.12 8.44
C PHE A 226 -0.23 5.68 8.69
N LEU A 227 -1.44 5.32 8.22
CA LEU A 227 -1.97 3.97 8.37
C LEU A 227 -1.10 2.93 7.65
N LYS A 228 -0.68 3.21 6.41
CA LYS A 228 0.16 2.30 5.62
C LYS A 228 1.54 2.08 6.23
N ILE A 229 2.23 3.15 6.64
CA ILE A 229 3.54 3.07 7.29
C ILE A 229 3.42 2.27 8.60
N SER A 230 2.38 2.52 9.39
CA SER A 230 2.15 1.80 10.64
C SER A 230 1.86 0.30 10.42
N LEU A 231 1.09 -0.04 9.38
CA LEU A 231 0.83 -1.44 8.98
C LEU A 231 2.12 -2.16 8.59
N LEU A 232 2.97 -1.52 7.78
CA LEU A 232 4.26 -2.07 7.37
C LEU A 232 5.20 -2.22 8.55
N PHE A 233 5.25 -1.24 9.45
CA PHE A 233 6.04 -1.29 10.68
C PHE A 233 5.69 -2.51 11.52
N LEU A 234 4.41 -2.67 11.84
CA LEU A 234 3.91 -3.81 12.62
C LEU A 234 4.16 -5.13 11.89
N SER A 235 4.01 -5.16 10.56
CA SER A 235 4.24 -6.37 9.76
C SER A 235 5.69 -6.83 9.81
N ILE A 236 6.64 -5.89 9.78
CA ILE A 236 8.06 -6.21 9.87
C ILE A 236 8.42 -6.66 11.29
N LEU A 237 7.85 -6.05 12.33
CA LEU A 237 8.02 -6.52 13.72
C LEU A 237 7.56 -7.98 13.87
N GLU A 238 6.34 -8.30 13.42
CA GLU A 238 5.78 -9.66 13.50
C GLU A 238 6.64 -10.68 12.73
N GLY A 239 7.15 -10.30 11.56
CA GLY A 239 8.02 -11.18 10.78
C GLY A 239 9.39 -11.38 11.43
N LEU A 240 10.00 -10.33 12.00
CA LEU A 240 11.24 -10.44 12.77
C LEU A 240 11.04 -11.34 14.00
N GLN A 241 9.91 -11.19 14.69
CA GLN A 241 9.55 -12.05 15.81
C GLN A 241 9.46 -13.52 15.39
N SER A 242 8.78 -13.82 14.27
CA SER A 242 8.67 -15.17 13.72
C SER A 242 10.02 -15.76 13.31
N VAL A 243 10.82 -15.02 12.55
CA VAL A 243 12.11 -15.49 12.02
C VAL A 243 13.10 -15.79 13.14
N PHE A 244 13.24 -14.89 14.10
CA PHE A 244 14.22 -15.02 15.18
C PHE A 244 13.67 -15.75 16.41
N GLY A 245 12.38 -16.09 16.43
CA GLY A 245 11.74 -16.80 17.56
C GLY A 245 11.74 -15.96 18.84
N LEU A 246 11.54 -14.64 18.72
CA LEU A 246 11.59 -13.72 19.85
C LEU A 246 10.33 -13.86 20.71
N LYS A 247 10.50 -13.82 22.03
CA LYS A 247 9.36 -13.81 22.96
C LYS A 247 8.61 -12.48 22.95
N GLU A 248 9.33 -11.38 22.70
CA GLU A 248 8.80 -10.03 22.68
C GLU A 248 9.49 -9.21 21.58
N GLN A 249 8.71 -8.42 20.84
CA GLN A 249 9.18 -7.58 19.74
C GLN A 249 9.35 -6.10 20.11
N ARG A 250 8.96 -5.69 21.33
CA ARG A 250 8.97 -4.26 21.75
C ARG A 250 10.35 -3.62 21.74
N SER A 251 11.40 -4.39 22.04
CA SER A 251 12.79 -3.92 22.01
C SER A 251 13.27 -3.59 20.58
N LEU A 252 12.65 -4.17 19.55
CA LEU A 252 12.99 -3.94 18.15
C LEU A 252 12.39 -2.66 17.58
N ILE A 253 11.43 -2.03 18.27
CA ILE A 253 10.72 -0.85 17.74
C ILE A 253 11.69 0.29 17.42
N TYR A 254 12.57 0.67 18.35
CA TYR A 254 13.50 1.78 18.09
C TYR A 254 14.57 1.44 17.06
N PRO A 255 15.27 0.28 17.13
CA PRO A 255 16.19 -0.12 16.07
C PRO A 255 15.53 -0.14 14.68
N LEU A 256 14.30 -0.65 14.60
CA LEU A 256 13.57 -0.71 13.33
C LEU A 256 13.24 0.67 12.78
N SER A 257 12.87 1.63 13.64
CA SER A 257 12.65 3.01 13.21
C SER A 257 13.93 3.64 12.62
N ILE A 258 15.10 3.41 13.21
CA ILE A 258 16.36 3.92 12.66
C ILE A 258 16.61 3.32 11.27
N ILE A 259 16.37 2.02 11.10
CA ILE A 259 16.51 1.34 9.81
C ILE A 259 15.54 1.93 8.77
N PHE A 260 14.30 2.24 9.14
CA PHE A 260 13.33 2.82 8.20
C PHE A 260 13.78 4.16 7.64
N ILE A 261 14.38 5.02 8.47
CA ILE A 261 14.95 6.30 8.02
C ILE A 261 16.10 6.07 7.04
N ILE A 262 17.04 5.21 7.41
CA ILE A 262 18.19 4.90 6.55
C ILE A 262 17.73 4.35 5.20
N VAL A 263 16.76 3.43 5.20
CA VAL A 263 16.23 2.84 3.96
C VAL A 263 15.48 3.88 3.16
N SER A 264 14.68 4.75 3.79
CA SER A 264 14.00 5.87 3.11
C SER A 264 14.98 6.74 2.33
N TRP A 265 16.07 7.16 2.97
CA TRP A 265 17.09 8.03 2.34
C TRP A 265 17.82 7.37 1.17
N ASN A 266 17.97 6.04 1.19
CA ASN A 266 18.66 5.31 0.12
C ASN A 266 17.71 4.83 -0.99
N THR A 267 16.42 4.70 -0.70
CA THR A 267 15.44 4.21 -1.67
C THR A 267 14.83 5.35 -2.47
N TYR A 268 14.68 6.55 -1.87
CA TYR A 268 14.09 7.71 -2.52
C TYR A 268 15.10 8.85 -2.66
N ILE A 269 15.96 8.76 -3.68
CA ILE A 269 17.01 9.76 -3.95
C ILE A 269 16.44 10.99 -4.68
N ASN A 270 15.72 10.75 -5.78
CA ASN A 270 14.98 11.75 -6.53
C ASN A 270 13.88 11.07 -7.36
N THR A 271 12.94 11.86 -7.88
CA THR A 271 11.78 11.34 -8.63
C THR A 271 12.16 10.57 -9.89
N VAL A 272 13.20 11.00 -10.62
CA VAL A 272 13.66 10.33 -11.85
C VAL A 272 14.22 8.95 -11.54
N TYR A 273 15.13 8.87 -10.56
CA TYR A 273 15.70 7.61 -10.10
C TYR A 273 14.62 6.65 -9.61
N VAL A 274 13.68 7.14 -8.79
CA VAL A 274 12.59 6.30 -8.27
C VAL A 274 11.67 5.82 -9.39
N SER A 275 11.33 6.69 -10.34
CA SER A 275 10.51 6.32 -11.49
C SER A 275 11.18 5.23 -12.33
N ASP A 276 12.47 5.39 -12.63
CA ASP A 276 13.28 4.40 -13.36
C ASP A 276 13.32 3.05 -12.64
N ILE A 277 13.63 3.05 -11.34
CA ILE A 277 13.64 1.83 -10.52
C ILE A 277 12.25 1.19 -10.48
N ILE A 278 11.18 1.98 -10.36
CA ILE A 278 9.81 1.45 -10.35
C ILE A 278 9.51 0.71 -11.66
N GLN A 279 9.77 1.37 -12.80
CA GLN A 279 9.43 0.85 -14.12
C GLN A 279 10.28 -0.36 -14.52
N ASN A 280 11.59 -0.32 -14.22
CA ASN A 280 12.55 -1.32 -14.74
C ASN A 280 12.83 -2.48 -13.78
N VAL A 281 12.68 -2.28 -12.47
CA VAL A 281 13.11 -3.28 -11.47
C VAL A 281 11.97 -3.66 -10.53
N TRP A 282 11.30 -2.67 -9.94
CA TRP A 282 10.35 -2.87 -8.85
C TRP A 282 9.14 -3.69 -9.27
N VAL A 283 8.58 -3.46 -10.46
CA VAL A 283 7.39 -4.20 -10.93
C VAL A 283 7.67 -5.71 -10.94
N GLY A 284 8.78 -6.15 -11.55
CA GLY A 284 9.16 -7.56 -11.57
C GLY A 284 9.42 -8.11 -10.17
N TYR A 285 10.16 -7.37 -9.35
CA TYR A 285 10.47 -7.76 -7.98
C TYR A 285 9.21 -7.85 -7.08
N ALA A 286 8.27 -6.92 -7.22
CA ALA A 286 7.00 -6.93 -6.50
C ALA A 286 6.12 -8.09 -6.98
N MET A 287 6.03 -8.37 -8.28
CA MET A 287 5.23 -9.48 -8.80
C MET A 287 5.70 -10.85 -8.28
N LEU A 288 7.00 -11.01 -8.01
CA LEU A 288 7.53 -12.19 -7.32
C LEU A 288 6.86 -12.38 -5.95
N HIS A 289 6.76 -11.31 -5.16
CA HIS A 289 6.19 -11.34 -3.79
C HIS A 289 4.66 -11.33 -3.78
N LEU A 290 4.03 -10.69 -4.76
CA LEU A 290 2.58 -10.55 -4.82
C LEU A 290 1.91 -11.76 -5.46
N ILE A 291 2.53 -12.39 -6.47
CA ILE A 291 1.91 -13.45 -7.25
C ILE A 291 2.70 -14.75 -7.14
N ALA A 292 3.95 -14.76 -7.59
CA ALA A 292 4.68 -16.01 -7.79
C ALA A 292 4.88 -16.79 -6.48
N ILE A 293 5.38 -16.13 -5.42
CA ILE A 293 5.59 -16.78 -4.12
C ILE A 293 4.27 -17.23 -3.49
N PRO A 294 3.24 -16.38 -3.34
CA PRO A 294 1.95 -16.81 -2.78
C PRO A 294 1.31 -17.94 -3.59
N LEU A 295 1.44 -17.94 -4.92
CA LEU A 295 0.94 -19.02 -5.77
C LEU A 295 1.67 -20.34 -5.47
N LEU A 296 2.99 -20.32 -5.35
CA LEU A 296 3.78 -21.49 -4.97
C LEU A 296 3.37 -22.01 -3.59
N VAL A 297 3.21 -21.13 -2.61
CA VAL A 297 2.75 -21.48 -1.24
C VAL A 297 1.36 -22.13 -1.29
N LEU A 298 0.44 -21.57 -2.08
CA LEU A 298 -0.91 -22.11 -2.28
C LEU A 298 -0.87 -23.51 -2.90
N LEU A 299 -0.08 -23.70 -3.96
CA LEU A 299 0.03 -24.98 -4.67
C LEU A 299 0.64 -26.07 -3.77
N ILE A 300 1.77 -25.78 -3.12
CA ILE A 300 2.43 -26.73 -2.21
C ILE A 300 1.50 -27.05 -1.03
N GLY A 301 0.84 -26.04 -0.46
CA GLY A 301 -0.12 -26.23 0.62
C GLY A 301 -1.31 -27.11 0.23
N ALA A 302 -1.88 -26.90 -0.96
CA ALA A 302 -2.98 -27.69 -1.47
C ALA A 302 -2.59 -29.17 -1.69
N VAL A 303 -1.41 -29.40 -2.28
CA VAL A 303 -0.87 -30.76 -2.49
C VAL A 303 -0.63 -31.46 -1.15
N ARG A 304 0.02 -30.80 -0.19
CA ARG A 304 0.26 -31.37 1.15
C ARG A 304 -1.04 -31.73 1.88
N ARG A 305 -2.06 -30.86 1.81
CA ARG A 305 -3.36 -31.13 2.44
C ARG A 305 -4.05 -32.35 1.84
N LYS A 306 -3.95 -32.55 0.52
CA LYS A 306 -4.50 -33.73 -0.16
C LYS A 306 -3.75 -35.02 0.21
N LEU A 307 -2.43 -34.96 0.35
CA LEU A 307 -1.60 -36.11 0.73
C LEU A 307 -1.78 -36.51 2.21
N LEU A 308 -1.94 -35.53 3.10
CA LEU A 308 -2.08 -35.76 4.55
C LEU A 308 -3.54 -35.98 4.99
N GLY A 309 -4.52 -35.41 4.30
CA GLY A 309 -5.95 -35.59 4.54
C GLY A 309 -6.57 -36.80 3.84
N GLY A 310 -5.76 -37.62 3.18
CA GLY A 310 -6.13 -38.93 2.63
C GLY A 310 -5.87 -40.09 3.60
N ARG A 311 -5.79 -39.81 4.91
CA ARG A 311 -5.76 -40.79 6.00
C ARG A 311 -6.90 -40.52 6.96
#